data_AF-A0A8J3IN22-F1
#
_entry.id   AF-A0A8J3IN22-F1
#
_cell.length_a   1.000
_cell.length_b   1.000
_cell.length_c   1.000
_cell.angle_alpha   90.00
_cell.angle_beta   90.00
_cell.angle_gamma   90.00
#
_symmetry.space_group_name_H-M   'P 1'
#
loop_
_entity.id
_entity.type
_entity.pdbx_description
1 polymer ?
#
loop_
_entity_poly.entity_id
_entity_poly.type
_entity_poly.pdbx_seq_one_letter_code
_entity_poly.pdbx_strand_id
1 'polypeptide(L)'
;MYTSDHMLMSTWLSLMRSREIQETCYGVKISAVQAAQLVGRNERRIRDWIATRRLPAIKVGQSWQIDIEDLERLPGITIDRTQLEALWSREVGALSELRQRVRDLEEVVLNLRNEVAQLKMRLQDIEGAQRASVLFEHAEQIPLDLRMYATVTPPFPDFEDRAGGQEVEPPPGSVRVKQFALIHKVHAAMLTYQIETGKIEDTPLSMGNGRKAHWLTPEQQRAVIVFWRRNGTHFVPCPICPHTAM
;
A
#
# COMPACT_ATOMS: atom_id res chain seq x y z
N MET A 1 27.60 -25.81 33.51
CA MET A 1 27.66 -24.34 33.52
C MET A 1 26.79 -23.80 32.39
N TYR A 2 25.48 -23.63 32.62
CA TYR A 2 24.53 -23.06 31.64
C TYR A 2 23.25 -22.61 32.37
N THR A 3 23.39 -21.75 33.39
CA THR A 3 22.25 -21.35 34.24
C THR A 3 22.12 -19.84 34.47
N SER A 4 22.99 -19.00 33.90
CA SER A 4 22.98 -17.56 34.20
C SER A 4 22.22 -16.69 33.18
N ASP A 5 22.06 -17.12 31.92
CA ASP A 5 21.37 -16.31 30.90
C ASP A 5 19.83 -16.42 30.95
N HIS A 6 19.31 -17.51 31.51
CA HIS A 6 17.86 -17.72 31.61
C HIS A 6 17.19 -16.89 32.72
N MET A 7 17.98 -16.33 33.64
CA MET A 7 17.49 -15.52 34.76
C MET A 7 17.34 -14.03 34.41
N LEU A 8 18.09 -13.53 33.41
CA LEU A 8 18.03 -12.14 32.98
C LEU A 8 16.88 -11.87 31.98
N MET A 9 16.51 -12.86 31.16
CA MET A 9 15.32 -12.74 30.31
C MET A 9 14.01 -12.82 31.11
N SER A 10 13.95 -13.57 32.21
CA SER A 10 12.74 -13.64 33.05
C SER A 10 12.49 -12.36 33.82
N THR A 11 13.55 -11.67 34.27
CA THR A 11 13.45 -10.34 34.91
C THR A 11 13.06 -9.25 33.91
N TRP A 12 13.57 -9.29 32.67
CA TRP A 12 13.17 -8.36 31.61
C TRP A 12 11.73 -8.58 31.12
N LEU A 13 11.29 -9.83 30.98
CA LEU A 13 9.89 -10.15 30.65
C LEU A 13 8.95 -9.81 31.82
N SER A 14 9.40 -9.93 33.07
CA SER A 14 8.62 -9.47 34.22
C SER A 14 8.56 -7.95 34.32
N LEU A 15 9.62 -7.22 33.95
CA LEU A 15 9.59 -5.75 33.90
C LEU A 15 8.75 -5.21 32.74
N MET A 16 8.74 -5.91 31.59
CA MET A 16 7.84 -5.60 30.47
C MET A 16 6.38 -5.88 30.83
N ARG A 17 6.07 -7.02 31.49
CA ARG A 17 4.73 -7.28 32.03
C ARG A 17 4.31 -6.29 33.11
N SER A 18 5.23 -5.78 33.93
CA SER A 18 4.91 -4.75 34.92
C SER A 18 4.65 -3.36 34.32
N ARG A 19 5.02 -3.10 33.06
CA ARG A 19 4.56 -1.91 32.31
C ARG A 19 3.26 -2.15 31.54
N GLU A 20 2.95 -3.41 31.22
CA GLU A 20 1.72 -3.82 30.54
C GLU A 20 0.54 -4.02 31.50
N ILE A 21 0.80 -3.99 32.81
CA ILE A 21 -0.19 -4.06 33.90
C ILE A 21 -0.10 -2.78 34.75
N GLN A 22 0.01 -1.61 34.12
CA GLN A 22 -0.63 -0.42 34.68
C GLN A 22 -2.10 -0.51 34.31
N GLU A 23 -2.83 -1.21 35.18
CA GLU A 23 -4.23 -0.99 35.46
C GLU A 23 -5.04 -0.58 34.23
N THR A 24 -5.51 -1.60 33.54
CA THR A 24 -6.77 -1.58 32.82
C THR A 24 -7.88 -1.11 33.78
N CYS A 25 -7.92 0.18 34.08
CA CYS A 25 -9.15 0.88 34.37
C CYS A 25 -9.92 0.79 33.06
N TYR A 26 -10.85 -0.18 32.96
CA TYR A 26 -11.78 -0.33 31.83
C TYR A 26 -12.81 0.82 31.78
N GLY A 27 -12.41 2.02 32.23
CA GLY A 27 -13.17 3.24 32.08
C GLY A 27 -13.12 3.68 30.63
N VAL A 28 -14.27 4.10 30.11
CA VAL A 28 -14.33 4.76 28.80
C VAL A 28 -13.52 6.05 28.89
N LYS A 29 -12.49 6.15 28.04
CA LYS A 29 -11.60 7.30 27.98
C LYS A 29 -12.17 8.34 27.03
N ILE A 30 -12.45 9.52 27.56
CA ILE A 30 -13.04 10.61 26.79
C ILE A 30 -12.08 11.78 26.62
N SER A 31 -12.29 12.54 25.56
CA SER A 31 -11.54 13.77 25.31
C SER A 31 -11.96 14.90 26.25
N ALA A 32 -11.09 15.91 26.42
CA ALA A 32 -11.43 17.13 27.17
C ALA A 32 -12.68 17.85 26.66
N VAL A 33 -12.96 17.78 25.36
CA VAL A 33 -14.17 18.35 24.73
C VAL A 33 -15.41 17.56 25.16
N GLN A 34 -15.35 16.23 25.12
CA GLN A 34 -16.46 15.38 25.55
C GLN A 34 -16.70 15.50 27.06
N ALA A 35 -15.64 15.56 27.86
CA ALA A 35 -15.74 15.80 29.30
C ALA A 35 -16.42 17.14 29.61
N ALA A 36 -16.11 18.18 28.82
CA ALA A 36 -16.74 19.49 28.95
C ALA A 36 -18.25 19.44 28.68
N GLN A 37 -18.67 18.68 27.65
CA GLN A 37 -20.07 18.45 27.32
C GLN A 37 -20.79 17.70 28.45
N LEU A 38 -20.23 16.57 28.90
CA LEU A 38 -20.80 15.74 29.97
C LEU A 38 -21.03 16.48 31.28
N VAL A 39 -20.12 17.40 31.61
CA VAL A 39 -20.15 18.16 32.87
C VAL A 39 -20.90 19.50 32.71
N GLY A 40 -21.27 19.89 31.48
CA GLY A 40 -21.90 21.19 31.20
C GLY A 40 -20.99 22.37 31.52
N ARG A 41 -19.68 22.24 31.29
CA ARG A 41 -18.68 23.30 31.57
C ARG A 41 -17.84 23.59 30.34
N ASN A 42 -17.13 24.71 30.36
CA ASN A 42 -16.24 25.08 29.27
C ASN A 42 -15.00 24.17 29.23
N GLU A 43 -14.57 23.78 28.04
CA GLU A 43 -13.37 22.95 27.82
C GLU A 43 -12.11 23.54 28.47
N ARG A 44 -11.96 24.87 28.42
CA ARG A 44 -10.85 25.56 29.09
C ARG A 44 -10.75 25.19 30.58
N ARG A 45 -11.89 25.08 31.27
CA ARG A 45 -11.95 24.73 32.69
C ARG A 45 -11.53 23.28 32.94
N ILE A 46 -11.89 22.36 32.03
CA ILE A 46 -11.41 20.98 32.07
C ILE A 46 -9.89 20.93 31.89
N ARG A 47 -9.35 21.67 30.90
CA ARG A 47 -7.90 21.77 30.69
C ARG A 47 -7.18 22.39 31.89
N ASP A 48 -7.78 23.39 32.54
CA ASP A 48 -7.23 23.98 33.76
C ASP A 48 -7.18 22.95 34.91
N TRP A 49 -8.20 22.08 35.04
CA TRP A 49 -8.18 20.98 36.03
C TRP A 49 -7.09 19.94 35.74
N ILE A 50 -6.83 19.64 34.47
CA ILE A 50 -5.71 18.79 34.07
C ILE A 50 -4.38 19.47 34.42
N ALA A 51 -4.22 20.75 34.07
CA ALA A 51 -2.99 21.51 34.32
C ALA A 51 -2.67 21.65 35.81
N THR A 52 -3.69 21.84 36.64
CA THR A 52 -3.58 21.93 38.11
C THR A 52 -3.51 20.55 38.79
N ARG A 53 -3.45 19.46 38.02
CA ARG A 53 -3.43 18.07 38.51
C ARG A 53 -4.61 17.67 39.40
N ARG A 54 -5.74 18.38 39.26
CA ARG A 54 -7.00 18.03 39.95
C ARG A 54 -7.74 16.91 39.24
N LEU A 55 -7.54 16.77 37.94
CA LEU A 55 -8.09 15.71 37.11
C LEU A 55 -6.93 14.95 36.46
N PRO A 56 -6.72 13.66 36.77
CA PRO A 56 -5.76 12.84 36.06
C PRO A 56 -6.18 12.70 34.59
N ALA A 57 -5.21 12.87 33.69
CA ALA A 57 -5.42 12.70 32.26
C ALA A 57 -4.13 12.21 31.60
N ILE A 58 -4.29 11.36 30.57
CA ILE A 58 -3.19 10.82 29.79
C ILE A 58 -3.19 11.52 28.44
N LYS A 59 -2.04 12.07 28.03
CA LYS A 59 -1.91 12.70 26.72
C LYS A 59 -1.63 11.63 25.66
N VAL A 60 -2.54 11.49 24.69
CA VAL A 60 -2.39 10.56 23.56
C VAL A 60 -2.40 11.39 22.27
N GLY A 61 -1.23 11.57 21.68
CA GLY A 61 -1.06 12.45 20.51
C GLY A 61 -1.36 13.92 20.85
N GLN A 62 -2.37 14.49 20.19
CA GLN A 62 -2.81 15.88 20.38
C GLN A 62 -3.99 16.04 21.34
N SER A 63 -4.57 14.94 21.83
CA SER A 63 -5.73 14.96 22.74
C SER A 63 -5.37 14.46 24.13
N TRP A 64 -6.12 14.96 25.12
CA TRP A 64 -6.10 14.45 26.49
C TRP A 64 -7.20 13.41 26.63
N GLN A 65 -6.85 12.25 27.18
CA GLN A 65 -7.77 11.18 27.55
C GLN A 65 -8.01 11.24 29.06
N ILE A 66 -9.28 11.36 29.44
CA ILE A 66 -9.75 11.45 30.82
C ILE A 66 -10.66 10.25 31.08
N ASP A 67 -10.47 9.61 32.22
CA ASP A 67 -11.37 8.56 32.68
C ASP A 67 -12.62 9.17 33.32
N ILE A 68 -13.79 8.61 32.99
CA ILE A 68 -15.08 9.13 33.46
C ILE A 68 -15.20 9.05 34.98
N GLU A 69 -14.67 7.99 35.59
CA GLU A 69 -14.63 7.82 37.04
C GLU A 69 -13.89 8.98 37.73
N ASP A 70 -12.86 9.52 37.10
CA ASP A 70 -12.11 10.64 37.66
C ASP A 70 -12.87 11.97 37.55
N LEU A 71 -13.79 12.10 36.59
CA LEU A 71 -14.73 13.22 36.54
C LEU A 71 -15.79 13.13 37.63
N GLU A 72 -16.27 11.92 37.95
CA GLU A 72 -17.24 11.70 39.04
C GLU A 72 -16.66 11.99 40.43
N ARG A 73 -15.35 11.77 40.61
CA ARG A 73 -14.64 12.05 41.87
C ARG A 73 -14.53 13.54 42.19
N LEU A 74 -14.75 14.43 41.22
CA LEU A 74 -14.64 15.86 41.43
C LEU A 74 -15.88 16.42 42.15
N PRO A 75 -15.70 17.15 43.26
CA PRO A 75 -16.82 17.65 44.05
C PRO A 75 -17.62 18.73 43.28
N GLY A 76 -18.94 18.59 43.29
CA GLY A 76 -19.85 19.56 42.66
C GLY A 76 -19.98 19.42 41.14
N ILE A 77 -19.56 18.28 40.58
CA ILE A 77 -19.79 17.90 39.19
C ILE A 77 -20.95 16.91 39.13
N THR A 78 -21.95 17.25 38.31
CA THR A 78 -23.04 16.35 37.94
C THR A 78 -22.82 15.93 36.49
N ILE A 79 -22.61 14.64 36.26
CA ILE A 79 -22.49 14.10 34.91
C ILE A 79 -23.90 13.96 34.31
N ASP A 80 -24.09 14.53 33.13
CA ASP A 80 -25.30 14.33 32.36
C ASP A 80 -25.34 12.90 31.82
N ARG A 81 -26.15 12.05 32.46
CA ARG A 81 -26.30 10.63 32.11
C ARG A 81 -26.83 10.44 30.68
N THR A 82 -27.66 11.36 30.18
CA THR A 82 -28.23 11.24 28.84
C THR A 82 -27.16 11.42 27.77
N GLN A 83 -26.24 12.36 27.97
CA GLN A 83 -25.10 12.56 27.08
C GLN A 83 -24.09 11.42 27.19
N LEU A 84 -23.90 10.87 28.38
CA LEU A 84 -23.05 9.70 28.60
C LEU A 84 -23.56 8.48 27.82
N GLU A 85 -24.86 8.18 27.89
CA GLU A 85 -25.49 7.11 27.13
C GLU A 85 -25.41 7.33 25.62
N ALA A 86 -25.55 8.58 25.16
CA ALA A 86 -25.39 8.93 23.75
C ALA A 86 -23.95 8.72 23.25
N LEU A 87 -22.95 9.09 24.05
CA LEU A 87 -21.55 8.84 23.75
C LEU A 87 -21.26 7.34 23.69
N TRP A 88 -21.73 6.57 24.68
CA TRP A 88 -21.59 5.11 24.67
C TRP A 88 -22.26 4.47 23.47
N SER A 89 -23.48 4.88 23.13
CA SER A 89 -24.19 4.34 21.96
C SER A 89 -23.41 4.59 20.66
N ARG A 90 -22.80 5.78 20.53
CA ARG A 90 -21.96 6.12 19.39
C ARG A 90 -20.67 5.29 19.35
N GLU A 91 -20.00 5.12 20.48
CA GLU A 91 -18.76 4.33 20.56
C GLU A 91 -19.02 2.84 20.31
N VAL A 92 -20.08 2.28 20.88
CA VAL A 92 -20.51 0.90 20.62
C VAL A 92 -20.87 0.72 19.14
N GLY A 93 -21.57 1.68 18.54
CA GLY A 93 -21.87 1.68 17.11
C GLY A 93 -20.60 1.67 16.25
N ALA A 94 -19.65 2.56 16.53
CA ALA A 94 -18.38 2.63 15.82
C ALA A 94 -17.53 1.36 15.99
N LEU A 95 -17.51 0.78 17.20
CA LEU A 95 -16.83 -0.50 17.45
C LEU A 95 -17.49 -1.66 16.70
N SER A 96 -18.82 -1.69 16.64
CA SER A 96 -19.57 -2.69 15.88
C SER A 96 -19.28 -2.58 14.38
N GLU A 97 -19.27 -1.36 13.84
CA GLU A 97 -18.93 -1.11 12.43
C GLU A 97 -17.48 -1.51 12.12
N LEU A 98 -16.54 -1.17 13.01
CA LEU A 98 -15.14 -1.56 12.86
C LEU A 98 -15.00 -3.10 12.90
N ARG A 99 -15.67 -3.77 13.83
CA ARG A 99 -15.69 -5.24 13.91
C ARG A 99 -16.28 -5.86 12.66
N GLN A 100 -17.36 -5.28 12.11
CA GLN A 100 -17.93 -5.75 10.86
C GLN A 100 -16.93 -5.64 9.72
N ARG A 101 -16.30 -4.46 9.56
CA ARG A 101 -15.30 -4.23 8.52
C ARG A 101 -14.09 -5.16 8.65
N VAL A 102 -13.66 -5.49 9.87
CA VAL A 102 -12.60 -6.47 10.09
C VAL A 102 -13.04 -7.86 9.62
N ARG A 103 -14.26 -8.30 9.97
CA ARG A 103 -14.81 -9.58 9.46
C ARG A 103 -14.90 -9.62 7.94
N ASP A 104 -15.38 -8.54 7.32
CA ASP A 104 -15.49 -8.46 5.86
C ASP A 104 -14.09 -8.54 5.20
N LEU A 105 -13.09 -7.89 5.79
CA LEU A 105 -11.70 -7.98 5.31
C LEU A 105 -11.10 -9.37 5.51
N GLU A 106 -11.39 -10.03 6.62
CA GLU A 106 -10.97 -11.42 6.88
C GLU A 106 -11.56 -12.38 5.84
N GLU A 107 -12.84 -12.21 5.48
CA GLU A 107 -13.50 -12.98 4.43
C GLU A 107 -12.86 -12.75 3.06
N VAL A 108 -12.59 -11.49 2.70
CA VAL A 108 -11.88 -11.15 1.45
C VAL A 108 -10.50 -11.80 1.39
N VAL A 109 -9.75 -11.77 2.49
CA VAL A 109 -8.42 -12.39 2.58
C VAL A 109 -8.51 -13.91 2.41
N LEU A 110 -9.50 -14.56 3.02
CA LEU A 110 -9.74 -15.99 2.85
C LEU A 110 -10.10 -16.34 1.40
N ASN A 111 -10.96 -15.56 0.76
CA ASN A 111 -11.34 -15.75 -0.64
C ASN A 111 -10.14 -15.60 -1.58
N LEU A 112 -9.35 -14.53 -1.43
CA LEU A 112 -8.14 -14.32 -2.22
C LEU A 112 -7.11 -15.43 -2.00
N ARG A 113 -6.96 -15.93 -0.78
CA ARG A 113 -6.06 -17.07 -0.49
C ARG A 113 -6.52 -18.33 -1.23
N ASN A 114 -7.82 -18.59 -1.30
CA ASN A 114 -8.37 -19.72 -2.04
C ASN A 114 -8.19 -19.55 -3.56
N GLU A 115 -8.42 -18.37 -4.10
CA GLU A 115 -8.18 -18.07 -5.52
C GLU A 115 -6.71 -18.27 -5.90
N VAL A 116 -5.78 -17.78 -5.07
CA VAL A 116 -4.35 -18.00 -5.29
C VAL A 116 -3.98 -19.48 -5.24
N ALA A 117 -4.58 -20.25 -4.32
CA ALA A 117 -4.36 -21.70 -4.26
C ALA A 117 -4.89 -22.41 -5.52
N GLN A 118 -6.09 -22.03 -6.01
CA GLN A 118 -6.66 -22.57 -7.24
C GLN A 118 -5.82 -22.21 -8.47
N LEU A 119 -5.35 -20.97 -8.58
CA LEU A 119 -4.47 -20.56 -9.67
C LEU A 119 -3.14 -21.32 -9.65
N LYS A 120 -2.56 -21.55 -8.46
CA LYS A 120 -1.36 -22.39 -8.31
C LYS A 120 -1.59 -23.82 -8.76
N MET A 121 -2.73 -24.42 -8.41
CA MET A 121 -3.08 -25.77 -8.91
C MET A 121 -3.20 -25.79 -10.43
N ARG A 122 -3.92 -24.83 -11.03
CA ARG A 122 -4.06 -24.74 -12.49
C ARG A 122 -2.71 -24.58 -13.20
N LEU A 123 -1.80 -23.79 -12.63
CA LEU A 123 -0.44 -23.66 -13.16
C LEU A 123 0.34 -24.98 -13.07
N GLN A 124 0.23 -25.71 -11.96
CA GLN A 124 0.84 -27.04 -11.83
C GLN A 124 0.28 -28.05 -12.82
N ASP A 125 -1.03 -28.02 -13.08
CA ASP A 125 -1.68 -28.89 -14.07
C ASP A 125 -1.16 -28.60 -15.49
N ILE A 126 -1.02 -27.31 -15.84
CA ILE A 126 -0.47 -26.88 -17.14
C ILE A 126 1.00 -27.28 -17.26
N GLU A 127 1.82 -27.06 -16.23
CA GLU A 127 3.23 -27.48 -16.21
C GLU A 127 3.38 -29.00 -16.32
N GLY A 128 2.50 -29.76 -15.67
CA GLY A 128 2.44 -31.22 -15.77
C GLY A 128 2.07 -31.70 -17.19
N ALA A 129 1.05 -31.09 -17.79
CA ALA A 129 0.63 -31.40 -19.16
C ALA A 129 1.70 -31.04 -20.21
N GLN A 130 2.42 -29.94 -20.02
CA GLN A 130 3.55 -29.56 -20.87
C GLN A 130 4.71 -30.56 -20.75
N ARG A 131 5.07 -30.97 -19.54
CA ARG A 131 6.12 -32.00 -19.33
C ARG A 131 5.73 -33.36 -19.93
N ALA A 132 4.46 -33.75 -19.82
CA ALA A 132 3.96 -34.96 -20.46
C ALA A 132 4.04 -34.87 -21.99
N SER A 133 3.68 -33.72 -22.59
CA SER A 133 3.78 -33.52 -24.05
C SER A 133 5.21 -33.60 -24.56
N VAL A 134 6.19 -33.00 -23.85
CA VAL A 134 7.61 -33.04 -24.24
C VAL A 134 8.19 -34.47 -24.20
N LEU A 135 7.71 -35.31 -23.27
CA LEU A 135 8.12 -36.72 -23.19
C LEU A 135 7.53 -37.58 -24.32
N PHE A 136 6.35 -37.23 -24.85
CA PHE A 136 5.79 -37.90 -26.03
C PHE A 136 6.46 -37.44 -27.34
N GLU A 137 6.86 -36.18 -27.46
CA GLU A 137 7.59 -35.68 -28.65
C GLU A 137 9.02 -36.23 -28.79
N HIS A 138 9.64 -36.73 -27.73
CA HIS A 138 10.97 -37.36 -27.81
C HIS A 138 10.95 -38.84 -28.24
N ALA A 139 9.78 -39.49 -28.33
CA ALA A 139 9.66 -40.89 -28.74
C ALA A 139 9.44 -41.07 -30.25
N GLU A 140 9.07 -40.02 -30.98
CA GLU A 140 8.90 -40.03 -32.44
C GLU A 140 9.74 -38.94 -33.08
N GLN A 141 11.05 -39.17 -33.21
CA GLN A 141 11.88 -38.45 -34.17
C GLN A 141 11.52 -38.91 -35.59
N ILE A 142 10.35 -38.47 -36.07
CA ILE A 142 10.05 -38.38 -37.49
C ILE A 142 10.75 -37.12 -37.98
N PRO A 143 11.59 -37.17 -39.03
CA PRO A 143 12.23 -35.98 -39.58
C PRO A 143 11.16 -35.12 -40.26
N LEU A 144 10.54 -34.24 -39.50
CA LEU A 144 9.62 -33.24 -40.02
C LEU A 144 10.46 -32.16 -40.73
N ASP A 145 10.38 -32.21 -42.07
CA ASP A 145 10.90 -31.21 -42.99
C ASP A 145 10.28 -29.83 -42.68
N LEU A 146 11.06 -29.00 -41.98
CA LEU A 146 10.72 -27.65 -41.54
C LEU A 146 10.48 -26.64 -42.69
N ARG A 147 10.46 -27.09 -43.95
CA ARG A 147 10.13 -26.24 -45.11
C ARG A 147 8.63 -26.18 -45.45
N MET A 148 7.79 -27.08 -44.93
CA MET A 148 6.35 -27.08 -45.23
C MET A 148 5.49 -26.23 -44.28
N TYR A 149 6.01 -25.80 -43.13
CA TYR A 149 5.25 -25.00 -42.15
C TYR A 149 5.58 -23.51 -42.21
N ALA A 150 5.90 -23.00 -43.40
CA ALA A 150 5.75 -21.57 -43.70
C ALA A 150 4.25 -21.22 -43.84
N THR A 151 3.47 -21.50 -42.80
CA THR A 151 2.07 -21.09 -42.71
C THR A 151 2.03 -19.72 -42.04
N VAL A 152 1.86 -18.72 -42.90
CA VAL A 152 0.92 -17.60 -42.72
C VAL A 152 0.81 -17.11 -41.28
N THR A 153 1.56 -16.05 -40.97
CA THR A 153 1.27 -15.13 -39.87
C THR A 153 -0.23 -14.87 -39.78
N PRO A 154 -0.89 -15.17 -38.65
CA PRO A 154 -2.26 -14.74 -38.46
C PRO A 154 -2.29 -13.21 -38.49
N PRO A 155 -3.24 -12.58 -39.20
CA PRO A 155 -3.43 -11.15 -39.09
C PRO A 155 -3.73 -10.86 -37.62
N PHE A 156 -2.88 -10.03 -37.01
CA PHE A 156 -3.21 -9.38 -35.76
C PHE A 156 -4.59 -8.72 -35.94
N PRO A 157 -5.52 -8.88 -34.99
CA PRO A 157 -6.73 -8.09 -35.03
C PRO A 157 -6.31 -6.62 -34.97
N ASP A 158 -6.53 -5.92 -36.06
CA ASP A 158 -6.51 -4.47 -36.11
C ASP A 158 -7.48 -3.99 -35.03
N PHE A 159 -6.92 -3.50 -33.92
CA PHE A 159 -7.63 -2.59 -33.05
C PHE A 159 -7.76 -1.28 -33.84
N GLU A 160 -8.77 -1.23 -34.71
CA GLU A 160 -9.32 0.02 -35.21
C GLU A 160 -9.97 0.76 -34.03
N ASP A 161 -9.14 1.41 -33.21
CA ASP A 161 -9.61 2.47 -32.33
C ASP A 161 -9.91 3.69 -33.20
N ARG A 162 -11.16 3.75 -33.66
CA ARG A 162 -11.84 4.95 -34.11
C ARG A 162 -11.73 6.04 -33.05
N ALA A 163 -10.74 6.91 -33.19
CA ALA A 163 -10.80 8.28 -32.69
C ALA A 163 -9.92 9.15 -33.57
N GLY A 164 -10.54 9.85 -34.53
CA GLY A 164 -9.90 10.85 -35.39
C GLY A 164 -9.49 12.11 -34.61
N GLY A 165 -8.53 11.95 -33.70
CA GLY A 165 -7.66 13.04 -33.25
C GLY A 165 -6.37 12.97 -34.07
N GLN A 166 -5.86 14.10 -34.53
CA GLN A 166 -4.50 14.19 -35.06
C GLN A 166 -3.52 13.66 -34.00
N GLU A 167 -3.16 12.39 -34.08
CA GLU A 167 -2.14 11.80 -33.23
C GLU A 167 -0.81 12.40 -33.66
N VAL A 168 -0.28 13.30 -32.83
CA VAL A 168 1.03 13.91 -33.06
C VAL A 168 2.05 12.79 -33.03
N GLU A 169 2.62 12.48 -34.19
CA GLU A 169 3.62 11.43 -34.34
C GLU A 169 4.81 11.74 -33.41
N PRO A 170 5.20 10.80 -32.53
CA PRO A 170 6.29 11.04 -31.61
C PRO A 170 7.62 11.18 -32.37
N PRO A 171 8.60 11.96 -31.86
CA PRO A 171 9.90 12.07 -32.49
C PRO A 171 10.54 10.69 -32.71
N PRO A 172 11.26 10.47 -33.82
CA PRO A 172 11.84 9.17 -34.13
C PRO A 172 12.75 8.67 -33.02
N GLY A 173 12.58 7.40 -32.62
CA GLY A 173 13.32 6.78 -31.51
C GLY A 173 12.78 7.11 -30.11
N SER A 174 11.67 7.85 -30.00
CA SER A 174 11.00 8.07 -28.72
C SER A 174 10.31 6.82 -28.20
N VAL A 175 10.38 6.60 -26.89
CA VAL A 175 9.76 5.45 -26.22
C VAL A 175 8.78 5.96 -25.14
N ARG A 176 7.62 5.33 -25.01
CA ARG A 176 6.66 5.65 -23.95
C ARG A 176 7.30 5.38 -22.58
N VAL A 177 7.11 6.30 -21.63
CA VAL A 177 7.67 6.19 -20.26
C VAL A 177 7.37 4.83 -19.60
N LYS A 178 6.13 4.33 -19.74
CA LYS A 178 5.73 3.03 -19.19
C LYS A 178 6.51 1.85 -19.80
N GLN A 179 6.73 1.89 -21.11
CA GLN A 179 7.49 0.86 -21.82
C GLN A 179 8.97 0.93 -21.47
N PHE A 180 9.53 2.14 -21.38
CA PHE A 180 10.92 2.35 -20.97
C PHE A 180 11.18 1.82 -19.54
N ALA A 181 10.28 2.12 -18.60
CA ALA A 181 10.35 1.60 -17.23
C ALA A 181 10.29 0.06 -17.18
N LEU A 182 9.42 -0.55 -17.99
CA LEU A 182 9.27 -2.01 -18.08
C LEU A 182 10.53 -2.70 -18.61
N ILE A 183 11.16 -2.14 -19.65
CA ILE A 183 12.41 -2.65 -20.23
C ILE A 183 13.53 -2.65 -19.19
N HIS A 184 13.62 -1.59 -18.38
CA HIS A 184 14.65 -1.41 -17.36
C HIS A 184 14.32 -2.00 -15.98
N LYS A 185 13.17 -2.67 -15.84
CA LYS A 185 12.65 -3.22 -14.58
C LYS A 185 12.57 -2.17 -13.45
N VAL A 186 12.27 -0.93 -13.80
CA VAL A 186 12.00 0.16 -12.85
C VAL A 186 10.49 0.34 -12.72
N HIS A 187 9.99 0.61 -11.51
CA HIS A 187 8.57 0.82 -11.30
C HIS A 187 8.10 2.09 -12.03
N ALA A 188 7.06 1.99 -12.88
CA ALA A 188 6.60 3.11 -13.70
C ALA A 188 6.27 4.37 -12.88
N ALA A 189 5.64 4.20 -11.70
CA ALA A 189 5.33 5.32 -10.81
C ALA A 189 6.57 6.07 -10.29
N MET A 190 7.72 5.40 -10.15
CA MET A 190 8.96 6.05 -9.75
C MET A 190 9.46 6.99 -10.84
N LEU A 191 9.42 6.53 -12.10
CA LEU A 191 9.84 7.34 -13.24
C LEU A 191 8.87 8.50 -13.48
N THR A 192 7.56 8.28 -13.35
CA THR A 192 6.56 9.35 -13.38
C THR A 192 6.80 10.39 -12.29
N TYR A 193 7.06 9.97 -11.05
CA TYR A 193 7.40 10.89 -9.95
C TYR A 193 8.68 11.69 -10.23
N GLN A 194 9.70 11.09 -10.86
CA GLN A 194 10.93 11.79 -11.22
C GLN A 194 10.70 12.86 -12.30
N ILE A 195 9.79 12.60 -13.23
CA ILE A 195 9.36 13.56 -14.26
C ILE A 195 8.56 14.69 -13.61
N GLU A 196 7.55 14.36 -12.80
CA GLU A 196 6.69 15.33 -12.10
C GLU A 196 7.46 16.23 -11.13
N THR A 197 8.51 15.70 -10.50
CA THR A 197 9.40 16.48 -9.62
C THR A 197 10.43 17.32 -10.38
N GLY A 198 10.41 17.31 -11.71
CA GLY A 198 11.32 18.09 -12.56
C GLY A 198 12.77 17.61 -12.51
N LYS A 199 13.03 16.38 -12.04
CA LYS A 199 14.38 15.79 -12.01
C LYS A 199 14.79 15.24 -13.37
N ILE A 200 13.80 14.92 -14.20
CA ILE A 200 13.96 14.40 -15.56
C ILE A 200 13.02 15.22 -16.45
N GLU A 201 13.55 15.80 -17.51
CA GLU A 201 12.75 16.48 -18.53
C GLU A 201 12.05 15.45 -19.44
N ASP A 202 10.78 15.67 -19.73
CA ASP A 202 9.99 14.85 -20.63
C ASP A 202 9.37 15.69 -21.76
N THR A 203 8.93 15.01 -22.82
CA THR A 203 8.18 15.63 -23.91
C THR A 203 6.72 15.20 -23.81
N PRO A 204 5.83 16.01 -23.19
CA PRO A 204 4.42 15.65 -23.07
C PRO A 204 3.75 15.76 -24.44
N LEU A 205 3.24 14.63 -24.96
CA LEU A 205 2.43 14.61 -26.17
C LEU A 205 0.95 14.45 -25.78
N SER A 206 0.12 15.33 -26.32
CA SER A 206 -1.34 15.25 -26.12
C SER A 206 -1.89 14.14 -27.00
N MET A 207 -2.51 13.12 -26.41
CA MET A 207 -3.24 12.12 -27.19
C MET A 207 -4.62 12.68 -27.59
N GLY A 208 -5.19 12.14 -28.66
CA GLY A 208 -6.53 12.51 -29.14
C GLY A 208 -7.67 12.35 -28.12
N ASN A 209 -7.43 11.58 -27.04
CA ASN A 209 -8.37 11.37 -25.93
C ASN A 209 -8.24 12.42 -24.79
N GLY A 210 -7.45 13.49 -24.98
CA GLY A 210 -7.22 14.53 -23.98
C GLY A 210 -6.32 14.10 -22.81
N ARG A 211 -5.83 12.86 -22.78
CA ARG A 211 -4.82 12.41 -21.82
C ARG A 211 -3.42 12.74 -22.35
N LYS A 212 -2.54 13.22 -21.48
CA LYS A 212 -1.13 13.43 -21.82
C LYS A 212 -0.40 12.10 -21.72
N ALA A 213 0.25 11.68 -22.79
CA ALA A 213 1.21 10.58 -22.76
C ALA A 213 2.62 11.16 -22.66
N HIS A 214 3.39 10.64 -21.71
CA HIS A 214 4.79 11.03 -21.53
C HIS A 214 5.67 10.13 -22.41
N TRP A 215 6.44 10.77 -23.29
CA TRP A 215 7.40 10.12 -24.17
C TRP A 215 8.81 10.62 -23.84
N LEU A 216 9.79 9.72 -23.96
CA LEU A 216 11.21 10.02 -23.75
C LEU A 216 11.94 9.92 -25.09
N THR A 217 12.55 11.03 -25.52
CA THR A 217 13.46 11.04 -26.68
C THR A 217 14.73 10.23 -26.38
N PRO A 218 15.52 9.82 -27.38
CA PRO A 218 16.79 9.12 -27.15
C PRO A 218 17.76 9.88 -26.23
N GLU A 219 17.80 11.21 -26.29
CA GLU A 219 18.58 12.09 -25.41
C GLU A 219 18.05 12.01 -23.96
N GLN A 220 16.73 12.09 -23.78
CA GLN A 220 16.09 11.99 -22.47
C GLN A 220 16.28 10.60 -21.85
N GLN A 221 16.18 9.53 -22.65
CA GLN A 221 16.46 8.16 -22.22
C GLN A 221 17.90 8.03 -21.68
N ARG A 222 18.88 8.64 -22.35
CA ARG A 222 20.28 8.69 -21.88
C ARG A 222 20.40 9.45 -20.55
N ALA A 223 19.76 10.62 -20.44
CA ALA A 223 19.77 11.41 -19.22
C ALA A 223 19.17 10.67 -18.02
N VAL A 224 18.06 9.95 -18.22
CA VAL A 224 17.41 9.11 -17.19
C VAL A 224 18.37 8.05 -16.65
N ILE A 225 19.08 7.36 -17.55
CA ILE A 225 20.04 6.30 -17.17
C ILE A 225 21.22 6.88 -16.41
N VAL A 226 21.77 8.03 -16.84
CA VAL A 226 22.84 8.73 -16.12
C VAL A 226 22.37 9.16 -14.73
N PHE A 227 21.14 9.67 -14.63
CA PHE A 227 20.53 10.04 -13.35
C PHE A 227 20.36 8.83 -12.43
N TRP A 228 19.89 7.68 -12.94
CA TRP A 228 19.77 6.45 -12.15
C TRP A 228 21.11 5.93 -11.67
N ARG A 229 22.14 5.94 -12.53
CA ARG A 229 23.52 5.59 -12.13
C ARG A 229 24.05 6.51 -11.02
N ARG A 230 23.84 7.83 -11.15
CA ARG A 230 24.30 8.82 -10.16
C ARG A 230 23.62 8.68 -8.80
N ASN A 231 22.35 8.31 -8.78
CA ASN A 231 21.56 8.20 -7.54
C ASN A 231 21.50 6.78 -6.96
N GLY A 232 22.18 5.80 -7.56
CA GLY A 232 22.17 4.42 -7.09
C GLY A 232 20.83 3.71 -7.27
N THR A 233 20.00 4.16 -8.22
CA THR A 233 18.76 3.46 -8.56
C THR A 233 19.10 2.16 -9.27
N HIS A 234 18.57 1.03 -8.78
CA HIS A 234 18.75 -0.26 -9.44
C HIS A 234 17.91 -0.32 -10.73
N PHE A 235 18.57 -0.60 -11.86
CA PHE A 235 17.93 -0.82 -13.16
C PHE A 235 18.67 -1.90 -13.95
N VAL A 236 17.98 -2.56 -14.88
CA VAL A 236 18.58 -3.56 -15.76
C VAL A 236 19.13 -2.87 -17.01
N PRO A 237 20.44 -2.95 -17.33
CA PRO A 237 20.97 -2.41 -18.58
C PRO A 237 20.37 -3.17 -19.77
N CYS A 238 19.93 -2.44 -20.80
CA CYS A 238 19.28 -3.02 -21.99
C CYS A 238 20.22 -2.90 -23.19
N PRO A 239 20.62 -3.99 -23.86
CA PRO A 239 21.53 -3.93 -25.00
C PRO A 239 20.91 -3.29 -26.26
N ILE A 240 19.58 -3.17 -26.30
CA ILE A 240 18.83 -2.67 -27.46
C ILE A 240 18.59 -1.16 -27.37
N CYS A 241 18.74 -0.57 -26.17
CA CYS A 241 18.49 0.85 -26.00
C CYS A 241 19.66 1.70 -26.51
N PRO A 242 19.39 2.85 -27.16
CA PRO A 242 20.39 3.72 -27.76
C PRO A 242 21.37 4.37 -26.76
N HIS A 243 21.18 4.13 -25.45
CA HIS A 243 22.08 4.62 -24.38
C HIS A 243 23.28 3.72 -24.09
N THR A 244 23.35 2.52 -24.70
CA THR A 244 24.45 1.55 -24.48
C THR A 244 25.59 1.64 -25.50
N ALA A 245 25.41 2.44 -26.55
CA ALA A 245 26.37 2.55 -27.67
C ALA A 245 27.50 3.58 -27.43
N MET A 246 27.81 3.90 -26.16
CA MET A 246 28.93 4.77 -25.76
C MET A 246 29.82 4.08 -24.73
#